data_AF-A0AAW7JYG7-F1
#
_entry.id   AF-A0AAW7JYG7-F1
#
_cell.length_a   1.000
_cell.length_b   1.000
_cell.length_c   1.000
_cell.angle_alpha   90.00
_cell.angle_beta   90.00
_cell.angle_gamma   90.00
#
_symmetry.space_group_name_H-M   'P 1'
#
loop_
_entity.id
_entity.type
_entity.pdbx_description
1 polymer ?
#
loop_
_entity_poly.entity_id
_entity_poly.type
_entity_poly.pdbx_seq_one_letter_code
_entity_poly.pdbx_strand_id
1 'polypeptide(L)'
;MVKRLLLQPYQTFLGATLVLLTSISSGEIMASSQVLPKASDLSGQWQVQLNKSAEKACSIELQSTAIKPNLTWHASGDVACLEQLLGSAPQGWRPTPDGITLTDKTGGAVAFFERTQDGYEMTLPDDAGVMILRRIQD
;
A
#
# COMPACT_ATOMS: atom_id res chain seq x y z
N MET A 1 -76.71 14.45 37.12
CA MET A 1 -77.54 15.67 36.94
C MET A 1 -76.59 16.87 36.87
N VAL A 2 -76.92 17.84 36.03
CA VAL A 2 -76.06 18.82 35.32
C VAL A 2 -75.45 19.91 36.21
N LYS A 3 -74.18 20.30 35.95
CA LYS A 3 -73.70 21.71 35.89
C LYS A 3 -72.23 21.75 35.41
N ARG A 4 -71.99 22.03 34.12
CA ARG A 4 -71.68 23.36 33.53
C ARG A 4 -70.38 24.00 34.06
N LEU A 5 -69.29 23.76 33.31
CA LEU A 5 -68.51 24.73 32.53
C LEU A 5 -68.39 26.16 33.09
N LEU A 6 -67.18 26.62 33.45
CA LEU A 6 -66.69 27.99 33.22
C LEU A 6 -65.14 28.06 33.26
N LEU A 7 -64.58 28.39 32.10
CA LEU A 7 -63.52 29.40 31.82
C LEU A 7 -62.09 29.27 32.40
N GLN A 8 -61.13 29.51 31.50
CA GLN A 8 -59.66 29.51 31.59
C GLN A 8 -59.11 30.60 32.54
N PRO A 9 -57.80 30.58 32.94
CA PRO A 9 -56.72 31.11 32.07
C PRO A 9 -55.46 30.22 32.04
N TYR A 10 -54.81 30.03 30.89
CA TYR A 10 -53.63 30.82 30.50
C TYR A 10 -52.50 30.81 31.55
N GLN A 11 -51.68 29.75 31.55
CA GLN A 11 -50.25 29.87 31.88
C GLN A 11 -49.47 29.07 30.83
N THR A 12 -49.12 29.76 29.75
CA THR A 12 -48.11 29.34 28.78
C THR A 12 -46.80 29.15 29.53
N PHE A 13 -46.42 27.90 29.77
CA PHE A 13 -45.09 27.54 30.26
C PHE A 13 -44.04 27.99 29.23
N LEU A 14 -43.22 28.98 29.61
CA LEU A 14 -41.93 29.25 28.98
C LEU A 14 -41.06 27.98 29.15
N GLY A 15 -41.01 27.14 28.13
CA GLY A 15 -40.08 26.02 28.02
C GLY A 15 -38.93 26.40 27.09
N ALA A 16 -37.73 26.49 27.65
CA ALA A 16 -36.51 26.94 27.00
C ALA A 16 -36.19 26.20 25.67
N THR A 17 -36.01 26.96 24.60
CA THR A 17 -35.39 26.50 23.35
C THR A 17 -33.89 26.30 23.58
N LEU A 18 -33.48 25.04 23.79
CA LEU A 18 -32.06 24.67 23.79
C LEU A 18 -31.57 24.56 22.34
N VAL A 19 -30.90 25.60 21.85
CA VAL A 19 -30.20 25.56 20.56
C VAL A 19 -28.92 24.73 20.75
N LEU A 20 -28.91 23.48 20.28
CA LEU A 20 -27.67 22.70 20.15
C LEU A 20 -26.81 23.30 19.05
N LEU A 21 -25.77 24.04 19.43
CA LEU A 21 -24.69 24.45 18.53
C LEU A 21 -23.83 23.22 18.22
N THR A 22 -24.07 22.59 17.07
CA THR A 22 -23.16 21.57 16.53
C THR A 22 -21.91 22.25 16.00
N SER A 23 -20.82 22.20 16.76
CA SER A 23 -19.50 22.60 16.29
C SER A 23 -19.07 21.65 15.18
N ILE A 24 -19.21 22.08 13.92
CA ILE A 24 -18.68 21.36 12.77
C ILE A 24 -17.16 21.59 12.79
N SER A 25 -16.42 20.68 13.42
CA SER A 25 -14.96 20.67 13.28
C SER A 25 -14.64 20.27 11.84
N SER A 26 -14.41 21.25 10.97
CA SER A 26 -13.80 21.03 9.66
C SER A 26 -12.35 20.60 9.87
N GLY A 27 -12.15 19.33 10.19
CA GLY A 27 -10.83 18.72 10.19
C GLY A 27 -10.34 18.69 8.74
N GLU A 28 -9.37 19.53 8.42
CA GLU A 28 -8.61 19.40 7.19
C GLU A 28 -7.87 18.07 7.24
N ILE A 29 -8.28 17.11 6.40
CA ILE A 29 -7.57 15.83 6.28
C ILE A 29 -6.24 16.13 5.58
N MET A 30 -5.18 16.28 6.36
CA MET A 30 -3.82 16.41 5.82
C MET A 30 -3.44 15.07 5.18
N ALA A 31 -3.24 15.07 3.86
CA ALA A 31 -2.62 13.96 3.16
C ALA A 31 -1.18 13.83 3.65
N SER A 32 -0.90 12.82 4.48
CA SER A 32 0.47 12.52 4.91
C SER A 32 1.24 11.95 3.73
N SER A 33 2.37 12.56 3.37
CA SER A 33 3.22 12.10 2.26
C SER A 33 4.19 11.02 2.76
N GLN A 34 4.32 9.94 1.99
CA GLN A 34 5.26 8.87 2.30
C GLN A 34 6.65 9.18 1.72
N VAL A 35 7.69 8.92 2.50
CA VAL A 35 9.08 9.17 2.08
C VAL A 35 9.48 8.16 1.01
N LEU A 36 9.99 8.64 -0.12
CA LEU A 36 10.59 7.82 -1.17
C LEU A 36 11.97 7.29 -0.71
N PRO A 37 12.17 5.97 -0.61
CA PRO A 37 13.48 5.41 -0.27
C PRO A 37 14.53 5.67 -1.34
N LYS A 38 15.81 5.76 -0.96
CA LYS A 38 16.91 5.80 -1.94
C LYS A 38 17.19 4.39 -2.45
N ALA A 39 17.64 4.28 -3.70
CA ALA A 39 18.01 2.99 -4.27
C ALA A 39 19.18 2.31 -3.53
N SER A 40 20.12 3.09 -2.98
CA SER A 40 21.20 2.55 -2.13
C SER A 40 20.66 1.77 -0.93
N ASP A 41 19.59 2.27 -0.32
CA ASP A 41 19.03 1.72 0.92
C ASP A 41 18.30 0.39 0.68
N LEU A 42 17.87 0.15 -0.55
CA LEU A 42 17.17 -1.06 -0.99
C LEU A 42 18.03 -1.98 -1.86
N SER A 43 19.24 -1.56 -2.23
CA SER A 43 20.17 -2.41 -2.97
C SER A 43 20.66 -3.61 -2.14
N GLY A 44 21.15 -4.65 -2.82
CA GLY A 44 21.69 -5.88 -2.23
C GLY A 44 20.97 -7.14 -2.71
N GLN A 45 21.15 -8.24 -1.98
CA GLN A 45 20.57 -9.54 -2.31
C GLN A 45 19.17 -9.74 -1.73
N TRP A 46 18.29 -10.26 -2.57
CA TRP A 46 16.90 -10.52 -2.27
C TRP A 46 16.46 -11.88 -2.80
N GLN A 47 15.33 -12.33 -2.29
CA GLN A 47 14.67 -13.57 -2.69
C GLN A 47 13.21 -13.27 -3.04
N VAL A 48 12.79 -13.76 -4.20
CA VAL A 48 11.41 -13.78 -4.67
C VAL A 48 10.87 -15.19 -4.48
N GLN A 49 9.75 -15.34 -3.78
CA GLN A 49 9.15 -16.66 -3.53
C GLN A 49 7.63 -16.58 -3.42
N LEU A 50 6.94 -17.68 -3.74
CA LEU A 50 5.51 -17.80 -3.50
C LEU A 50 5.27 -18.25 -2.06
N ASN A 51 4.40 -17.56 -1.31
CA ASN A 51 4.10 -17.88 0.09
C ASN A 51 3.58 -19.32 0.29
N LYS A 52 2.86 -19.85 -0.69
CA LYS A 52 2.32 -21.22 -0.68
C LYS A 52 3.37 -22.30 -1.01
N SER A 53 4.54 -21.93 -1.52
CA SER A 53 5.59 -22.87 -1.94
C SER A 53 6.97 -22.27 -1.72
N ALA A 54 7.55 -22.53 -0.55
CA ALA A 54 8.93 -22.15 -0.23
C ALA A 54 9.99 -22.91 -1.06
N GLU A 55 9.59 -23.99 -1.75
CA GLU A 55 10.49 -24.79 -2.59
C GLU A 55 10.92 -24.05 -3.87
N LYS A 56 10.18 -23.00 -4.27
CA LYS A 56 10.49 -22.18 -5.45
C LYS A 56 10.81 -20.76 -5.03
N ALA A 57 12.05 -20.56 -4.64
CA ALA A 57 12.60 -19.27 -4.28
C ALA A 57 13.73 -18.88 -5.24
N CYS A 58 13.61 -17.71 -5.88
CA CYS A 58 14.58 -17.20 -6.84
C CYS A 58 15.37 -16.05 -6.22
N SER A 59 16.70 -16.10 -6.34
CA SER A 59 17.54 -14.99 -5.90
C SER A 59 17.56 -13.88 -6.96
N ILE A 60 17.51 -12.63 -6.49
CA ILE A 60 17.63 -11.42 -7.31
C ILE A 60 18.48 -10.39 -6.57
N GLU A 61 19.44 -9.81 -7.26
CA GLU A 61 20.25 -8.69 -6.80
C GLU A 61 19.64 -7.39 -7.30
N LEU A 62 19.31 -6.49 -6.37
CA LEU A 62 18.92 -5.12 -6.67
C LEU A 62 20.18 -4.26 -6.62
N GLN A 63 20.69 -3.84 -7.77
CA GLN A 63 21.95 -3.08 -7.84
C GLN A 63 21.69 -1.58 -7.67
N SER A 64 22.68 -0.82 -7.22
CA SER A 64 22.62 0.66 -7.17
C SER A 64 23.12 1.34 -8.45
N THR A 65 23.40 0.58 -9.50
CA THR A 65 23.81 1.09 -10.82
C THR A 65 22.59 1.56 -11.60
N ALA A 66 22.52 2.84 -11.94
CA ALA A 66 21.35 3.44 -12.59
C ALA A 66 21.25 3.12 -14.09
N ILE A 67 20.05 2.82 -14.56
CA ILE A 67 19.65 2.75 -15.97
C ILE A 67 19.05 4.11 -16.36
N LYS A 68 19.76 4.86 -17.20
CA LYS A 68 19.29 6.17 -17.70
C LYS A 68 18.58 6.00 -19.04
N PRO A 69 17.51 6.76 -19.33
CA PRO A 69 16.95 7.88 -18.55
C PRO A 69 15.82 7.50 -17.57
N ASN A 70 15.49 6.21 -17.43
CA ASN A 70 14.22 5.74 -16.87
C ASN A 70 14.07 5.82 -15.34
N LEU A 71 14.99 6.48 -14.62
CA LEU A 71 15.03 6.51 -13.15
C LEU A 71 14.88 5.11 -12.52
N THR A 72 15.47 4.12 -13.18
CA THR A 72 15.52 2.72 -12.73
C THR A 72 16.97 2.34 -12.45
N TRP A 73 17.16 1.21 -11.80
CA TRP A 73 18.46 0.63 -11.47
C TRP A 73 18.51 -0.82 -11.94
N HIS A 74 19.71 -1.34 -12.19
CA HIS A 74 19.89 -2.71 -12.67
C HIS A 74 19.41 -3.74 -11.64
N ALA A 75 18.72 -4.77 -12.14
CA ALA A 75 18.39 -5.97 -11.39
C ALA A 75 18.92 -7.19 -12.15
N SER A 76 19.42 -8.18 -11.42
CA SER A 76 19.97 -9.41 -12.00
C SER A 76 19.71 -10.60 -11.11
N GLY A 77 19.48 -11.77 -11.69
CA GLY A 77 19.27 -13.01 -10.93
C GLY A 77 19.23 -14.22 -11.87
N ASP A 78 18.79 -15.36 -11.36
CA ASP A 78 18.55 -16.54 -12.19
C ASP A 78 17.36 -16.28 -13.13
N VAL A 79 17.66 -16.09 -14.42
CA VAL A 79 16.67 -15.77 -15.46
C VAL A 79 15.60 -16.85 -15.55
N ALA A 80 15.99 -18.13 -15.57
CA ALA A 80 15.04 -19.23 -15.74
C ALA A 80 14.11 -19.34 -14.53
N CYS A 81 14.65 -19.14 -13.31
CA CYS A 81 13.87 -19.14 -12.09
C CYS A 81 12.88 -17.94 -12.07
N LEU A 82 13.38 -16.74 -12.36
CA LEU A 82 12.56 -15.52 -12.31
C LEU A 82 11.48 -15.51 -13.40
N GLU A 83 11.75 -16.01 -14.60
CA GLU A 83 10.74 -16.19 -15.65
C GLU A 83 9.64 -17.16 -15.23
N GLN A 84 9.98 -18.25 -14.52
CA GLN A 84 8.98 -19.20 -14.03
C GLN A 84 8.07 -18.60 -12.95
N LEU A 85 8.58 -17.71 -12.09
CA LEU A 85 7.78 -17.09 -11.04
C LEU A 85 7.02 -15.85 -11.52
N LEU A 86 7.66 -14.97 -12.28
CA LEU A 86 7.17 -13.64 -12.64
C LEU A 86 6.63 -13.55 -14.08
N GLY A 87 6.81 -14.60 -14.89
CA GLY A 87 6.51 -14.60 -16.33
C GLY A 87 7.55 -13.87 -17.18
N SER A 88 8.44 -13.08 -16.57
CA SER A 88 9.55 -12.39 -17.23
C SER A 88 10.65 -12.12 -16.21
N ALA A 89 11.92 -12.28 -16.61
CA ALA A 89 13.06 -11.93 -15.76
C ALA A 89 13.25 -10.41 -15.71
N PRO A 90 13.15 -9.78 -14.52
CA PRO A 90 13.43 -8.36 -14.37
C PRO A 90 14.89 -8.03 -14.73
N GLN A 91 15.06 -6.92 -15.43
CA GLN A 91 16.38 -6.37 -15.79
C GLN A 91 16.63 -5.01 -15.13
N GLY A 92 15.58 -4.43 -14.56
CA GLY A 92 15.66 -3.23 -13.75
C GLY A 92 14.73 -3.28 -12.54
N TRP A 93 14.84 -2.26 -11.69
CA TRP A 93 13.97 -2.03 -10.56
C TRP A 93 13.94 -0.55 -10.20
N ARG A 94 12.94 -0.14 -9.40
CA ARG A 94 12.87 1.18 -8.79
C ARG A 94 12.16 1.15 -7.43
N PRO A 95 12.62 1.94 -6.44
CA PRO A 95 11.85 2.20 -5.23
C PRO A 95 10.58 3.01 -5.54
N THR A 96 9.53 2.78 -4.77
CA THR A 96 8.38 3.68 -4.64
C THR A 96 8.18 4.02 -3.16
N PRO A 97 7.41 5.07 -2.81
CA PRO A 97 7.15 5.39 -1.41
C PRO A 97 6.54 4.21 -0.63
N ASP A 98 5.69 3.45 -1.32
CA ASP A 98 4.87 2.35 -0.84
C ASP A 98 5.40 0.96 -1.21
N GLY A 99 6.57 0.82 -1.85
CA GLY A 99 6.95 -0.48 -2.40
C GLY A 99 8.23 -0.50 -3.24
N ILE A 100 8.34 -1.56 -4.03
CA ILE A 100 9.40 -1.79 -5.02
C ILE A 100 8.74 -2.25 -6.31
N THR A 101 9.10 -1.62 -7.43
CA THR A 101 8.72 -2.11 -8.77
C THR A 101 9.92 -2.80 -9.41
N LEU A 102 9.75 -4.06 -9.82
CA LEU A 102 10.67 -4.76 -10.73
C LEU A 102 10.26 -4.42 -12.17
N THR A 103 11.23 -4.17 -13.04
CA THR A 103 11.01 -3.70 -14.41
C THR A 103 11.77 -4.51 -15.43
N ASP A 104 11.30 -4.44 -16.68
CA ASP A 104 12.09 -4.83 -17.83
C ASP A 104 13.19 -3.79 -18.15
N LYS A 105 13.96 -4.04 -19.22
CA LYS A 105 15.03 -3.15 -19.69
C LYS A 105 14.55 -1.78 -20.18
N THR A 106 13.28 -1.66 -20.56
CA THR A 106 12.66 -0.43 -21.05
C THR A 106 12.05 0.39 -19.91
N GLY A 107 12.03 -0.15 -18.69
CA GLY A 107 11.40 0.46 -17.51
C GLY A 107 9.92 0.08 -17.36
N GLY A 108 9.40 -0.82 -18.20
CA GLY A 108 8.06 -1.38 -18.08
C GLY A 108 7.93 -2.23 -16.82
N ALA A 109 6.83 -2.12 -16.09
CA ALA A 109 6.61 -2.87 -14.86
C ALA A 109 6.45 -4.37 -15.15
N VAL A 110 7.24 -5.19 -14.47
CA VAL A 110 7.10 -6.66 -14.47
C VAL A 110 6.31 -7.10 -13.23
N ALA A 111 6.66 -6.55 -12.06
CA ALA A 111 5.96 -6.83 -10.82
C ALA A 111 6.06 -5.65 -9.86
N PHE A 112 5.00 -5.42 -9.09
CA PHE A 112 4.99 -4.42 -8.02
C PHE A 112 4.80 -5.13 -6.69
N PHE A 113 5.74 -4.93 -5.77
CA PHE A 113 5.66 -5.44 -4.41
C PHE A 113 5.39 -4.27 -3.47
N GLU A 114 4.22 -4.28 -2.86
CA GLU A 114 3.82 -3.34 -1.82
C GLU A 114 4.60 -3.61 -0.54
N ARG A 115 5.03 -2.53 0.13
CA ARG A 115 5.69 -2.61 1.43
C ARG A 115 4.68 -3.00 2.51
N THR A 116 4.95 -4.10 3.20
CA THR A 116 4.21 -4.56 4.36
C THR A 116 5.02 -4.35 5.64
N GLN A 117 4.46 -4.72 6.80
CA GLN A 117 5.19 -4.65 8.07
C GLN A 117 6.44 -5.54 8.08
N ASP A 118 6.38 -6.68 7.39
CA ASP A 118 7.43 -7.69 7.44
C ASP A 118 8.33 -7.68 6.19
N GLY A 119 7.95 -7.00 5.11
CA GLY A 119 8.77 -6.92 3.91
C GLY A 119 8.03 -6.33 2.72
N TYR A 120 8.04 -7.06 1.61
CA TYR A 120 7.41 -6.62 0.36
C TYR A 120 6.61 -7.76 -0.26
N GLU A 121 5.37 -7.49 -0.68
CA GLU A 121 4.40 -8.51 -1.08
C GLU A 121 3.59 -8.10 -2.31
N MET A 122 3.19 -9.09 -3.10
CA MET A 122 2.34 -8.94 -4.27
C MET A 122 1.26 -10.03 -4.25
N THR A 123 0.00 -9.64 -4.14
CA THR A 123 -1.14 -10.56 -4.24
C THR A 123 -1.31 -10.99 -5.69
N LEU A 124 -1.34 -12.30 -5.95
CA LEU A 124 -1.61 -12.85 -7.26
C LEU A 124 -3.13 -13.00 -7.49
N PRO A 125 -3.61 -12.94 -8.75
CA PRO A 125 -5.01 -13.18 -9.08
C PRO A 125 -5.51 -14.58 -8.68
N ASP A 126 -6.83 -14.78 -8.73
CA ASP A 126 -7.50 -16.09 -8.66
C ASP A 126 -7.07 -16.97 -7.45
N ASP A 127 -6.85 -16.33 -6.30
CA ASP A 127 -6.35 -16.98 -5.08
C ASP A 127 -5.03 -17.76 -5.27
N ALA A 128 -4.24 -17.44 -6.31
CA ALA A 128 -2.98 -18.12 -6.60
C ALA A 128 -1.94 -17.97 -5.47
N GLY A 129 -2.11 -16.96 -4.62
CA GLY A 129 -1.34 -16.75 -3.40
C GLY A 129 -0.73 -15.36 -3.32
N VAL A 130 0.29 -15.22 -2.49
CA VAL A 130 1.04 -13.98 -2.31
C VAL A 130 2.49 -14.26 -2.65
N MET A 131 3.05 -13.47 -3.57
CA MET A 131 4.48 -13.48 -3.83
C MET A 131 5.17 -12.53 -2.85
N ILE A 132 6.29 -12.96 -2.31
CA ILE A 132 7.03 -12.21 -1.28
C ILE A 132 8.42 -11.92 -1.83
N LEU A 133 8.87 -10.68 -1.64
CA LEU A 133 10.23 -10.21 -1.87
C LEU A 133 10.87 -9.90 -0.50
N ARG A 134 11.89 -10.66 -0.11
CA ARG A 134 12.61 -10.48 1.17
C ARG A 134 14.10 -10.35 0.94
N ARG A 135 14.78 -9.58 1.79
CA ARG A 135 16.23 -9.53 1.81
C ARG A 135 16.76 -10.89 2.24
N ILE A 136 17.80 -11.37 1.56
CA ILE A 136 18.59 -12.49 2.06
C ILE A 136 19.48 -11.91 3.17
N GLN A 137 19.30 -12.35 4.40
CA GLN A 137 20.22 -12.01 5.49
C GLN A 137 21.38 -13.01 5.41
N ASP A 138 22.61 -12.49 5.32
CA ASP A 138 23.83 -13.27 5.56
C ASP A 138 23.96 -13.65 7.04
#